data_AF-A0A165PNH9-F1
#
_entry.id   AF-A0A165PNH9-F1
#
_cell.length_a   1.000
_cell.length_b   1.000
_cell.length_c   1.000
_cell.angle_alpha   90.00
_cell.angle_beta   90.00
_cell.angle_gamma   90.00
#
_symmetry.space_group_name_H-M   'P 1'
#
loop_
_entity.id
_entity.type
_entity.pdbx_description
1 polymer ?
#
loop_
_entity_poly.entity_id
_entity_poly.type
_entity_poly.pdbx_seq_one_letter_code
_entity_poly.pdbx_strand_id
1 'polypeptide(L)'
;MSCVQSDGIAALNLARLLPGRETDDMLASAIYMCCQLDINTIVNGVLRADGMVEHLRPADIVLCIQARMNMLHENLVIATRVWQPATDPDCTTTATGECLKLLGAASLEYQSFKKSAGLPASLAEWYISIILTAGGCCKPCTAMLKDRALEERKVFWRRAREIMGLA
;
A
#
# COMPACT_ATOMS: atom_id res chain seq x y z
N MET A 1 1.30 -18.69 -15.46
CA MET A 1 1.67 -17.30 -15.79
C MET A 1 1.79 -16.54 -14.49
N SER A 2 3.01 -16.22 -14.05
CA SER A 2 3.21 -15.34 -12.90
C SER A 2 3.19 -13.90 -13.40
N CYS A 3 2.20 -13.11 -12.97
CA CYS A 3 2.19 -11.67 -13.20
C CYS A 3 3.40 -11.07 -12.46
N VAL A 4 4.34 -10.48 -13.18
CA VAL A 4 5.46 -9.73 -12.60
C VAL A 4 5.11 -8.24 -12.56
N GLN A 5 5.78 -7.47 -11.71
CA GLN A 5 5.43 -6.07 -11.45
C GLN A 5 5.42 -5.20 -12.74
N SER A 6 6.32 -5.49 -13.68
CA SER A 6 6.43 -4.84 -15.01
C SER A 6 5.24 -5.12 -15.95
N ASP A 7 4.37 -6.07 -15.62
CA ASP A 7 3.11 -6.29 -16.32
C ASP A 7 2.10 -5.16 -16.06
N GLY A 8 2.36 -4.28 -15.09
CA GLY A 8 1.53 -3.10 -14.83
C GLY A 8 1.36 -2.20 -16.07
N ILE A 9 2.43 -1.99 -16.85
CA ILE A 9 2.37 -1.17 -18.08
C ILE A 9 1.43 -1.82 -19.10
N ALA A 10 1.58 -3.13 -19.33
CA ALA A 10 0.72 -3.87 -20.24
C ALA A 10 -0.75 -3.87 -19.78
N ALA A 11 -0.98 -4.11 -18.48
CA ALA A 11 -2.30 -4.07 -17.89
C ALA A 11 -2.96 -2.69 -18.06
N LEU A 12 -2.22 -1.60 -17.88
CA LEU A 12 -2.74 -0.24 -18.04
C LEU A 12 -3.07 0.06 -19.50
N ASN A 13 -2.17 -0.31 -20.42
CA ASN A 13 -2.41 -0.16 -21.85
C ASN A 13 -3.66 -0.93 -22.31
N LEU A 14 -3.83 -2.18 -21.85
CA LEU A 14 -5.00 -2.99 -22.14
C LEU A 14 -6.28 -2.42 -21.52
N ALA A 15 -6.23 -1.99 -20.26
CA ALA A 15 -7.36 -1.35 -19.58
C ALA A 15 -7.83 -0.11 -20.35
N ARG A 16 -6.93 0.68 -20.93
CA ARG A 16 -7.29 1.84 -21.74
C ARG A 16 -7.95 1.52 -23.09
N LEU A 17 -7.91 0.26 -23.54
CA LEU A 17 -8.50 -0.16 -24.83
C LEU A 17 -9.89 -0.78 -24.67
N LEU A 18 -10.24 -1.22 -23.47
CA LEU A 18 -11.51 -1.86 -23.20
C LEU A 18 -12.55 -0.81 -22.77
N PRO A 19 -13.78 -0.84 -23.30
CA PRO A 19 -14.87 0.00 -22.80
C PRO A 19 -15.64 -0.70 -21.67
N GLY A 20 -16.08 0.04 -20.65
CA GLY A 20 -17.06 -0.42 -19.67
C GLY A 20 -16.68 -0.25 -18.20
N ARG A 21 -17.63 -0.51 -17.30
CA ARG A 21 -17.47 -0.33 -15.85
C ARG A 21 -16.50 -1.33 -15.22
N GLU A 22 -16.45 -2.56 -15.72
CA GLU A 22 -15.49 -3.58 -15.27
C GLU A 22 -14.04 -3.18 -15.59
N THR A 23 -13.86 -2.35 -16.62
CA THR A 23 -12.56 -1.78 -16.98
C THR A 23 -12.03 -0.82 -15.92
N ASP A 24 -12.91 -0.16 -15.17
CA ASP A 24 -12.46 0.86 -14.22
C ASP A 24 -11.74 0.27 -12.99
N ASP A 25 -12.22 -0.87 -12.47
CA ASP A 25 -11.57 -1.55 -11.35
C ASP A 25 -10.24 -2.18 -11.80
N MET A 26 -10.19 -2.65 -13.05
CA MET A 26 -8.95 -3.09 -13.68
C MET A 26 -7.97 -1.93 -13.89
N LEU A 27 -8.47 -0.74 -14.23
CA LEU A 27 -7.67 0.47 -14.39
C LEU A 27 -7.01 0.89 -13.07
N ALA A 28 -7.75 0.86 -11.96
CA ALA A 28 -7.21 1.12 -10.63
C ALA A 28 -6.13 0.10 -10.25
N SER A 29 -6.37 -1.19 -10.52
CA SER A 29 -5.40 -2.26 -10.31
C SER A 29 -4.12 -2.02 -11.13
N ALA A 30 -4.26 -1.67 -12.40
CA ALA A 30 -3.15 -1.42 -13.30
C ALA A 30 -2.32 -0.20 -12.89
N ILE A 31 -2.97 0.90 -12.49
CA ILE A 31 -2.28 2.08 -11.97
C ILE A 31 -1.57 1.76 -10.67
N TYR A 32 -2.20 1.02 -9.76
CA TYR A 32 -1.54 0.56 -8.54
C TYR A 32 -0.24 -0.18 -8.85
N MET A 33 -0.27 -1.13 -9.79
CA MET A 33 0.91 -1.89 -10.21
C MET A 33 1.99 -0.99 -10.82
N CYS A 34 1.61 -0.09 -11.74
CA CYS A 34 2.54 0.89 -12.33
C CYS A 34 3.21 1.77 -11.27
N CYS A 35 2.48 2.15 -10.22
CA CYS A 35 3.00 2.97 -9.14
C CYS A 35 4.06 2.25 -8.28
N GLN A 36 4.13 0.91 -8.34
CA GLN A 36 5.18 0.15 -7.68
C GLN A 36 6.47 0.02 -8.50
N LEU A 37 6.46 0.45 -9.77
CA LEU A 37 7.64 0.46 -10.62
C LEU A 37 8.58 1.60 -10.24
N ASP A 38 9.88 1.43 -10.51
CA ASP A 38 10.82 2.53 -10.40
C ASP A 38 10.51 3.61 -11.45
N ILE A 39 10.95 4.84 -11.17
CA ILE A 39 10.61 5.99 -12.01
C ILE A 39 11.17 5.84 -13.44
N ASN A 40 12.32 5.16 -13.59
CA ASN A 40 12.94 4.96 -14.88
C ASN A 40 12.08 4.01 -15.73
N THR A 41 11.54 2.94 -15.15
CA THR A 41 10.60 2.06 -15.86
C THR A 41 9.27 2.75 -16.21
N ILE A 42 8.73 3.60 -15.32
CA ILE A 42 7.51 4.36 -15.62
C ILE A 42 7.72 5.29 -16.84
N VAL A 43 8.87 5.97 -16.91
CA VAL A 43 9.18 6.96 -17.95
C VAL A 43 9.66 6.30 -19.25
N ASN A 44 10.57 5.34 -19.14
CA ASN A 44 11.28 4.75 -20.28
C ASN A 44 10.72 3.40 -20.73
N GLY A 45 9.72 2.86 -20.05
CA GLY A 45 9.05 1.61 -20.45
C GLY A 45 9.82 0.34 -20.07
N VAL A 46 9.35 -0.79 -20.61
CA VAL A 46 9.87 -2.13 -20.34
C VAL A 46 10.20 -2.81 -21.67
N LEU A 47 11.42 -3.35 -21.80
CA LEU A 47 11.80 -4.20 -22.94
C LEU A 47 11.06 -5.54 -22.85
N ARG A 48 10.34 -5.89 -23.91
CA ARG A 48 9.58 -7.14 -24.03
C ARG A 48 10.39 -8.20 -24.78
N ALA A 49 9.91 -9.45 -24.72
CA ALA A 49 10.61 -10.60 -25.29
C ALA A 49 10.73 -10.55 -26.83
N ASP A 50 9.86 -9.78 -27.49
CA ASP A 50 9.88 -9.51 -28.93
C ASP A 50 10.89 -8.42 -29.32
N GLY A 51 11.62 -7.85 -28.36
CA GLY A 51 12.58 -6.77 -28.56
C GLY A 51 11.96 -5.38 -28.63
N MET A 52 10.64 -5.26 -28.50
CA MET A 52 9.95 -3.97 -28.47
C MET A 52 9.94 -3.40 -27.05
N VAL A 53 10.03 -2.07 -26.94
CA VAL A 53 9.85 -1.38 -25.66
C VAL A 53 8.40 -0.96 -25.54
N GLU A 54 7.73 -1.44 -24.50
CA GLU A 54 6.37 -1.04 -24.19
C GLU A 54 6.39 0.16 -23.25
N HIS A 55 5.71 1.22 -23.65
CA HIS A 55 5.63 2.48 -22.91
C HIS A 55 4.21 2.75 -22.40
N LEU A 56 4.14 3.53 -21.32
CA LEU A 56 2.93 4.22 -20.92
C LEU A 56 2.68 5.42 -21.84
N ARG A 57 1.42 5.78 -22.00
CA ARG A 57 1.05 7.05 -22.65
C ARG A 57 1.54 8.22 -21.78
N PRO A 58 1.91 9.38 -22.36
CA PRO A 58 2.37 10.52 -21.57
C PRO A 58 1.41 10.94 -20.44
N ALA A 59 0.10 10.89 -20.69
CA ALA A 59 -0.91 11.19 -19.67
C ALA A 59 -0.93 10.17 -18.53
N ASP A 60 -0.68 8.89 -18.83
CA ASP A 60 -0.64 7.83 -17.83
C ASP A 60 0.65 7.87 -16.98
N ILE A 61 1.75 8.39 -17.54
CA ILE A 61 2.98 8.67 -16.77
C ILE A 61 2.70 9.72 -15.69
N VAL A 62 2.09 10.85 -16.08
CA VAL A 62 1.72 11.93 -15.13
C VAL A 62 0.77 11.40 -14.07
N LEU A 63 -0.24 10.64 -14.49
CA LEU A 63 -1.21 10.01 -13.60
C LEU A 63 -0.54 9.08 -12.58
N CYS A 64 0.39 8.21 -13.02
CA CYS A 64 1.11 7.32 -12.12
C CYS A 64 1.96 8.09 -11.11
N ILE A 65 2.64 9.15 -11.53
CA ILE A 65 3.45 9.99 -10.62
C ILE A 65 2.57 10.66 -9.57
N GLN A 66 1.43 11.23 -9.98
CA GLN A 66 0.49 11.86 -9.05
C GLN A 66 -0.14 10.83 -8.10
N ALA A 67 -0.58 9.69 -8.63
CA ALA A 67 -1.15 8.60 -7.84
C ALA A 67 -0.14 8.07 -6.82
N ARG A 68 1.14 7.95 -7.16
CA ARG A 68 2.21 7.58 -6.21
C ARG A 68 2.28 8.54 -5.02
N MET A 69 2.21 9.85 -5.28
CA MET A 69 2.25 10.85 -4.21
C MET A 69 1.02 10.74 -3.30
N ASN A 70 -0.17 10.61 -3.89
CA ASN A 70 -1.41 10.46 -3.13
C ASN A 70 -1.40 9.18 -2.30
N MET A 71 -0.96 8.05 -2.87
CA MET A 71 -0.87 6.78 -2.16
C MET A 71 0.18 6.80 -1.06
N LEU A 72 1.31 7.46 -1.26
CA LEU A 72 2.31 7.65 -0.22
C LEU A 72 1.72 8.41 0.97
N HIS A 73 0.98 9.50 0.71
CA HIS A 73 0.29 10.25 1.75
C HIS A 73 -0.75 9.37 2.49
N GLU A 74 -1.59 8.64 1.75
CA GLU A 74 -2.56 7.71 2.35
C GLU A 74 -1.89 6.59 3.16
N ASN A 75 -0.74 6.07 2.70
CA ASN A 75 0.01 5.06 3.44
C ASN A 75 0.49 5.58 4.81
N LEU A 76 0.94 6.84 4.86
CA LEU A 76 1.31 7.49 6.12
C LEU A 76 0.09 7.66 7.04
N VAL A 77 -1.05 8.10 6.50
CA VAL A 77 -2.30 8.24 7.27
C VAL A 77 -2.74 6.87 7.83
N ILE A 78 -2.79 5.84 6.99
CA ILE A 78 -3.10 4.46 7.39
C ILE A 78 -2.19 4.02 8.53
N ALA A 79 -0.90 4.32 8.42
CA ALA A 79 0.04 3.93 9.47
C ALA A 79 -0.27 4.56 10.83
N THR A 80 -0.60 5.85 10.86
CA THR A 80 -0.94 6.52 12.13
C THR A 80 -2.13 5.86 12.81
N ARG A 81 -3.09 5.34 12.05
CA ARG A 81 -4.29 4.65 12.56
C ARG A 81 -3.97 3.24 13.03
N VAL A 82 -3.24 2.46 12.22
CA VAL A 82 -2.82 1.10 12.60
C VAL A 82 -2.03 1.14 13.90
N TRP A 83 -1.05 2.03 13.99
CA TRP A 83 -0.15 2.17 15.12
C TRP A 83 -0.67 3.08 16.24
N GLN A 84 -1.96 3.42 16.25
CA GLN A 84 -2.54 4.20 17.34
C GLN A 84 -2.38 3.41 18.67
N PRO A 85 -1.73 3.98 19.71
CA PRO A 85 -1.49 3.26 20.96
C PRO A 85 -2.81 2.99 21.68
N ALA A 86 -3.25 1.73 21.66
CA ALA A 86 -4.39 1.24 22.41
C ALA A 86 -4.28 -0.29 22.51
N THR A 87 -4.71 -0.86 23.63
CA THR A 87 -4.73 -2.31 23.83
C THR A 87 -6.09 -2.89 23.47
N ASP A 88 -6.09 -4.18 23.17
CA ASP A 88 -7.32 -4.95 23.04
C ASP A 88 -8.03 -5.07 24.40
N PRO A 89 -9.39 -5.11 24.47
CA PRO A 89 -10.12 -5.32 25.72
C PRO A 89 -9.70 -6.58 26.49
N ASP A 90 -9.29 -7.64 25.78
CA ASP A 90 -8.84 -8.90 26.35
C ASP A 90 -7.31 -8.92 26.60
N CYS A 91 -6.68 -7.75 26.72
CA CYS A 91 -5.24 -7.65 26.94
C CYS A 91 -4.81 -8.30 28.27
N THR A 92 -3.97 -9.32 28.16
CA THR A 92 -3.45 -10.08 29.32
C THR A 92 -2.47 -9.30 30.18
N THR A 93 -2.01 -8.13 29.74
CA THR A 93 -1.08 -7.26 30.48
C THR A 93 -1.71 -5.93 30.87
N THR A 94 -3.05 -5.85 30.91
CA THR A 94 -3.78 -4.63 31.31
C THR A 94 -3.32 -4.09 32.66
N ALA A 95 -3.08 -4.96 33.65
CA ALA A 95 -2.62 -4.56 34.98
C ALA A 95 -1.19 -3.97 35.00
N THR A 96 -0.29 -4.46 34.13
CA THR A 96 1.11 -4.00 34.08
C THR A 96 1.33 -2.89 33.05
N GLY A 97 0.41 -2.75 32.09
CA GLY A 97 0.49 -1.79 30.99
C GLY A 97 1.58 -2.10 29.96
N GLU A 98 2.14 -3.30 29.95
CA GLU A 98 3.28 -3.66 29.09
C GLU A 98 2.95 -3.56 27.61
N CYS A 99 1.81 -4.09 27.16
CA CYS A 99 1.40 -3.98 25.76
C CYS A 99 1.22 -2.51 25.36
N LEU A 100 0.61 -1.68 26.22
CA LEU A 100 0.40 -0.27 25.92
C LEU A 100 1.74 0.46 25.74
N LYS A 101 2.73 0.18 26.58
CA LYS A 101 4.09 0.75 26.45
C LYS A 101 4.76 0.31 25.15
N LEU A 102 4.69 -0.98 24.80
CA LEU A 102 5.27 -1.50 23.56
C LEU A 102 4.60 -0.89 22.32
N LEU A 103 3.27 -0.81 22.32
CA LEU A 103 2.51 -0.19 21.24
C LEU A 103 2.80 1.31 21.11
N GLY A 104 2.95 2.01 22.24
CA GLY A 104 3.39 3.40 22.26
C GLY A 104 4.78 3.59 21.65
N ALA A 105 5.73 2.73 22.00
CA ALA A 105 7.08 2.76 21.43
C ALA A 105 7.07 2.45 19.92
N ALA A 106 6.32 1.44 19.48
CA ALA A 106 6.16 1.09 18.07
C ALA A 106 5.53 2.25 17.27
N SER A 107 4.54 2.94 17.86
CA SER A 107 3.94 4.13 17.26
C SER A 107 4.95 5.24 17.05
N LEU A 108 5.77 5.54 18.07
CA LEU A 108 6.80 6.58 17.98
C LEU A 108 7.88 6.20 16.96
N GLU A 109 8.30 4.94 16.92
CA GLU A 109 9.26 4.43 15.94
C GLU A 109 8.74 4.61 14.51
N TYR A 110 7.49 4.27 14.25
CA TYR A 110 6.90 4.43 12.93
C TYR A 110 6.72 5.91 12.54
N GLN A 111 6.29 6.76 13.49
CA GLN A 111 6.15 8.21 13.27
C GLN A 111 7.49 8.91 13.04
N SER A 112 8.60 8.35 13.55
CA SER A 112 9.93 8.93 13.39
C SER A 112 10.48 8.90 11.94
N PHE A 113 9.66 8.51 10.95
CA PHE A 113 9.87 8.62 9.50
C PHE A 113 11.05 7.82 8.92
N LYS A 114 11.98 7.34 9.75
CA LYS A 114 13.24 6.71 9.31
C LYS A 114 13.09 5.31 8.70
N LYS A 115 11.98 4.60 8.94
CA LYS A 115 11.80 3.21 8.49
C LYS A 115 10.65 2.99 7.50
N SER A 116 9.74 3.95 7.33
CA SER A 116 8.55 3.85 6.47
C SER A 116 8.69 4.60 5.14
N ALA A 117 9.76 5.37 4.95
CA ALA A 117 10.03 6.06 3.70
C ALA A 117 10.41 5.06 2.59
N GLY A 118 9.58 4.96 1.55
CA GLY A 118 10.10 4.55 0.25
C GLY A 118 9.10 4.00 -0.75
N LEU A 119 8.02 3.34 -0.33
CA LEU A 119 7.15 2.65 -1.27
C LEU A 119 5.69 3.09 -1.13
N PRO A 120 5.00 3.45 -2.24
CA PRO A 120 3.56 3.69 -2.28
C PRO A 120 2.79 2.36 -2.21
N ALA A 121 3.19 1.51 -1.27
CA ALA A 121 2.70 0.15 -1.13
C ALA A 121 1.60 0.09 -0.06
N SER A 122 0.57 0.92 -0.23
CA SER A 122 -0.55 1.03 0.72
C SER A 122 -1.36 -0.28 0.83
N LEU A 123 -1.22 -1.20 -0.13
CA LEU A 123 -1.78 -2.55 -0.07
C LEU A 123 -0.77 -3.62 0.41
N ALA A 124 0.47 -3.25 0.73
CA ALA A 124 1.46 -4.19 1.24
C ALA A 124 0.92 -4.93 2.47
N GLU A 125 1.43 -6.13 2.71
CA GLU A 125 1.11 -6.88 3.91
C GLU A 125 1.96 -6.38 5.09
N TRP A 126 1.32 -5.99 6.19
CA TRP A 126 2.00 -5.38 7.34
C TRP A 126 2.37 -6.42 8.40
N TYR A 127 2.10 -7.70 8.15
CA TYR A 127 2.30 -8.78 9.10
C TYR A 127 3.72 -8.83 9.66
N ILE A 128 4.73 -8.72 8.77
CA ILE A 128 6.14 -8.72 9.15
C ILE A 128 6.45 -7.51 10.03
N SER A 129 6.02 -6.31 9.63
CA SER A 129 6.20 -5.09 10.41
C SER A 129 5.57 -5.21 11.80
N ILE A 130 4.35 -5.77 11.89
CA ILE A 130 3.64 -6.03 13.14
C ILE A 130 4.39 -7.00 14.06
N ILE A 131 4.91 -8.09 13.51
CA ILE A 131 5.71 -9.03 14.30
C ILE A 131 6.99 -8.35 14.81
N LEU A 132 7.69 -7.62 13.96
CA LEU A 132 8.99 -7.04 14.31
C LEU A 132 8.88 -5.94 15.37
N THR A 133 7.82 -5.13 15.35
CA THR A 133 7.69 -3.99 16.27
C THR A 133 6.78 -4.28 17.46
N ALA A 134 5.78 -5.14 17.31
CA ALA A 134 4.79 -5.43 18.36
C ALA A 134 4.73 -6.91 18.76
N GLY A 135 5.65 -7.77 18.28
CA GLY A 135 5.67 -9.20 18.60
C GLY A 135 5.86 -9.52 20.09
N GLY A 136 6.32 -8.56 20.90
CA GLY A 136 6.36 -8.68 22.36
C GLY A 136 5.00 -8.47 23.05
N CYS A 137 3.96 -8.04 22.32
CA CYS A 137 2.62 -7.90 22.87
C CYS A 137 1.94 -9.27 23.06
N CYS A 138 0.91 -9.29 23.89
CA CYS A 138 0.04 -10.46 24.01
C CYS A 138 -0.67 -10.77 22.67
N LYS A 139 -1.20 -12.00 22.55
CA LYS A 139 -1.90 -12.47 21.35
C LYS A 139 -3.09 -11.57 20.96
N PRO A 140 -4.00 -11.15 21.89
CA PRO A 140 -5.10 -10.24 21.54
C PRO A 140 -4.63 -8.91 20.95
N CYS A 141 -3.68 -8.21 21.58
CA CYS A 141 -3.16 -6.94 21.06
C CYS A 141 -2.47 -7.11 19.69
N THR A 142 -1.76 -8.22 19.49
CA THR A 142 -1.14 -8.53 18.19
C THR A 142 -2.19 -8.82 17.11
N ALA A 143 -3.30 -9.49 17.45
CA ALA A 143 -4.41 -9.74 16.53
C ALA A 143 -5.13 -8.43 16.16
N MET A 144 -5.43 -7.60 17.15
CA MET A 144 -6.05 -6.27 16.96
C MET A 144 -5.25 -5.41 15.96
N LEU A 145 -3.90 -5.39 16.04
CA LEU A 145 -3.09 -4.67 15.05
C LEU A 145 -3.22 -5.21 13.63
N LYS A 146 -3.28 -6.54 13.47
CA LYS A 146 -3.48 -7.17 12.16
C LYS A 146 -4.87 -6.83 11.60
N ASP A 147 -5.89 -6.81 12.45
CA ASP A 147 -7.25 -6.47 12.05
C ASP A 147 -7.35 -5.01 11.61
N ARG A 148 -6.70 -4.09 12.33
CA ARG A 148 -6.57 -2.69 11.89
C ARG A 148 -5.91 -2.58 10.53
N ALA A 149 -4.76 -3.24 10.33
CA ALA A 149 -4.05 -3.20 9.06
C ALA A 149 -4.85 -3.83 7.91
N LEU A 150 -5.65 -4.86 8.18
CA LEU A 150 -6.57 -5.44 7.20
C LEU A 150 -7.69 -4.48 6.85
N GLU A 151 -8.32 -3.84 7.84
CA GLU A 151 -9.42 -2.92 7.62
C GLU A 151 -8.97 -1.67 6.86
N GLU A 152 -7.84 -1.08 7.21
CA GLU A 152 -7.29 0.07 6.48
C GLU A 152 -6.99 -0.28 5.01
N ARG A 153 -6.50 -1.50 4.70
CA ARG A 153 -6.33 -1.93 3.30
C ARG A 153 -7.66 -2.05 2.56
N LYS A 154 -8.72 -2.55 3.22
CA LYS A 154 -10.07 -2.60 2.63
C LYS A 154 -10.63 -1.20 2.39
N VAL A 155 -10.44 -0.27 3.33
CA VAL A 155 -10.84 1.13 3.19
C VAL A 155 -10.09 1.79 2.04
N PHE A 156 -8.77 1.61 1.98
CA PHE A 156 -7.94 2.10 0.89
C PHE A 156 -8.44 1.56 -0.46
N TRP A 157 -8.69 0.26 -0.58
CA TRP A 157 -9.16 -0.33 -1.83
C TRP A 157 -10.52 0.23 -2.28
N ARG A 158 -11.47 0.41 -1.36
CA ARG A 158 -12.76 1.06 -1.67
C ARG A 158 -12.62 2.49 -2.21
N ARG A 159 -11.55 3.19 -1.80
CA ARG A 159 -11.23 4.56 -2.24
C ARG A 159 -10.14 4.62 -3.31
N ALA A 160 -9.67 3.48 -3.82
CA ALA A 160 -8.47 3.42 -4.66
C ALA A 160 -8.58 4.34 -5.88
N ARG A 161 -9.75 4.34 -6.54
CA ARG A 161 -10.00 5.20 -7.70
C ARG A 161 -9.88 6.69 -7.39
N GLU A 162 -10.49 7.14 -6.30
CA GLU A 162 -10.41 8.52 -5.83
C GLU A 162 -8.96 8.90 -5.52
N ILE A 163 -8.26 8.06 -4.74
CA ILE A 163 -6.87 8.27 -4.34
C ILE A 163 -5.94 8.35 -5.56
N MET A 164 -6.19 7.51 -6.57
CA MET A 164 -5.40 7.46 -7.81
C MET A 164 -5.81 8.51 -8.85
N GLY A 165 -6.83 9.34 -8.59
CA GLY A 165 -7.28 10.38 -9.53
C GLY A 165 -8.09 9.85 -10.72
N LEU A 166 -8.84 8.76 -10.53
CA LEU A 166 -9.69 8.09 -11.53
C LEU A 166 -11.20 8.40 -11.36
N ALA A 167 -11.52 9.52 -10.72
CA ALA A 167 -12.88 9.95 -10.44
C ALA A 167 -13.58 10.53 -11.68
#